data_AF-A0A2D2GZU7-F1
#
_entry.id   AF-A0A2D2GZU7-F1
#
_cell.length_a   1.000
_cell.length_b   1.000
_cell.length_c   1.000
_cell.angle_alpha   90.00
_cell.angle_beta   90.00
_cell.angle_gamma   90.00
#
_symmetry.space_group_name_H-M   'P 1'
#
loop_
_entity.id
_entity.type
_entity.pdbx_description
1 polymer ?
#
loop_
_entity_poly.entity_id
_entity_poly.type
_entity_poly.pdbx_seq_one_letter_code
_entity_poly.pdbx_strand_id
1 'polypeptide(L)'
;MASACFPDCPPDALRDGDAEAVSLALLRRMTGFRAVCHGPWRTLAARLIRALSPVLVWMRDHTGLLLDNAAVRFAMELSSIAALATRRRIGGEVMEVDARAMPEGIVWPLNLYLAALPGYDGTQPAERQGIEPRRHHANIVFFGAPA
;
A
#
# COMPACT_ATOMS: atom_id res chain seq x y z
N MET A 1 24.09 -5.92 -40.47
CA MET A 1 23.41 -4.94 -39.61
C MET A 1 22.54 -5.72 -38.65
N ALA A 2 23.00 -5.94 -37.42
CA ALA A 2 22.25 -6.67 -36.41
C ALA A 2 21.33 -5.69 -35.69
N SER A 3 20.02 -5.80 -35.93
CA SER A 3 19.01 -5.13 -35.13
C SER A 3 19.10 -5.73 -33.73
N ALA A 4 19.52 -4.94 -32.75
CA ALA A 4 19.39 -5.32 -31.36
C ALA A 4 17.89 -5.38 -31.05
N CYS A 5 17.34 -6.58 -31.03
CA CYS A 5 16.12 -6.85 -30.27
C CYS A 5 16.46 -6.59 -28.81
N PHE A 6 16.30 -5.33 -28.37
CA PHE A 6 16.07 -5.06 -26.98
C PHE A 6 14.81 -5.85 -26.62
N PRO A 7 14.84 -6.82 -25.69
CA PRO A 7 13.60 -7.34 -25.14
C PRO A 7 12.84 -6.13 -24.62
N ASP A 8 11.58 -5.99 -25.05
CA ASP A 8 10.69 -4.94 -24.55
C ASP A 8 10.88 -4.84 -23.04
N CYS A 9 11.25 -3.66 -22.55
CA CYS A 9 11.33 -3.41 -21.12
C CYS A 9 10.00 -3.91 -20.54
N PRO A 10 10.00 -4.83 -19.56
CA PRO A 10 8.73 -5.29 -19.00
C PRO A 10 7.98 -4.02 -18.57
N PRO A 11 6.71 -3.83 -19.01
CA PRO A 11 5.96 -2.63 -18.68
C PRO A 11 6.08 -2.42 -17.17
N ASP A 12 6.48 -1.21 -16.76
CA ASP A 12 6.67 -0.92 -15.35
C ASP A 12 5.31 -1.17 -14.69
N ALA A 13 5.23 -2.23 -13.89
CA ALA A 13 3.96 -2.70 -13.37
C ALA A 13 3.26 -1.61 -12.53
N LEU A 14 4.03 -0.71 -11.90
CA LEU A 14 3.47 0.44 -11.20
C LEU A 14 2.86 1.45 -12.17
N ARG A 15 3.45 1.64 -13.34
CA ARG A 15 2.99 2.58 -14.37
C ARG A 15 1.78 2.07 -15.15
N ASP A 16 1.85 0.84 -15.65
CA ASP A 16 0.91 0.33 -16.66
C ASP A 16 0.19 -0.96 -16.22
N GLY A 17 0.58 -1.54 -15.08
CA GLY A 17 0.02 -2.81 -14.60
C GLY A 17 -1.36 -2.67 -13.98
N ASP A 18 -2.14 -3.75 -14.04
CA ASP A 18 -3.36 -3.89 -13.24
C ASP A 18 -3.05 -4.13 -11.76
N ALA A 19 -4.09 -4.27 -10.92
CA ALA A 19 -3.93 -4.45 -9.48
C ALA A 19 -3.12 -5.72 -9.13
N GLU A 20 -3.21 -6.78 -9.92
CA GLU A 20 -2.46 -8.02 -9.69
C GLU A 20 -0.99 -7.83 -10.07
N ALA A 21 -0.72 -7.20 -11.21
CA ALA A 21 0.64 -6.88 -11.64
C ALA A 21 1.35 -5.95 -10.64
N VAL A 22 0.67 -4.91 -10.16
CA VAL A 22 1.17 -4.04 -9.08
C VAL A 22 1.43 -4.84 -7.82
N SER A 23 0.48 -5.70 -7.40
CA SER A 23 0.64 -6.52 -6.20
C SER A 23 1.86 -7.43 -6.31
N LEU A 24 2.01 -8.17 -7.41
CA LEU A 24 3.15 -9.05 -7.65
C LEU A 24 4.47 -8.28 -7.70
N ALA A 25 4.50 -7.10 -8.32
CA ALA A 25 5.68 -6.25 -8.35
C ALA A 25 6.10 -5.80 -6.94
N LEU A 26 5.14 -5.36 -6.12
CA LEU A 26 5.39 -4.96 -4.74
C LEU A 26 5.79 -6.15 -3.85
N LEU A 27 5.13 -7.30 -4.00
CA LEU A 27 5.47 -8.54 -3.28
C LEU A 27 6.91 -9.00 -3.57
N ARG A 28 7.39 -8.81 -4.81
CA ARG A 28 8.79 -9.12 -5.19
C ARG A 28 9.79 -8.12 -4.61
N ARG A 29 9.36 -6.88 -4.36
CA ARG A 29 10.18 -5.80 -3.79
C ARG A 29 10.11 -5.75 -2.26
N MET A 30 9.27 -6.56 -1.63
CA MET A 30 9.23 -6.70 -0.17
C MET A 30 10.64 -6.94 0.36
N THR A 31 11.08 -6.09 1.27
CA THR A 31 12.36 -6.28 1.93
C THR A 31 12.26 -7.45 2.92
N GLY A 32 13.28 -8.31 2.93
CA GLY A 32 13.34 -9.46 3.82
C GLY A 32 14.74 -9.61 4.39
N PHE A 33 14.95 -9.18 5.64
CA PHE A 33 16.16 -9.55 6.34
C PHE A 33 16.15 -11.07 6.55
N ARG A 34 17.18 -11.77 6.05
CA ARG A 34 17.57 -13.07 6.59
C ARG A 34 18.08 -12.81 8.01
N ALA A 35 17.22 -12.82 9.04
CA ALA A 35 17.56 -13.12 10.46
C ALA A 35 16.58 -12.60 11.55
N VAL A 36 15.28 -12.33 11.31
CA VAL A 36 14.36 -12.11 12.46
C VAL A 36 13.08 -12.97 12.37
N CYS A 37 13.32 -14.27 12.55
CA CYS A 37 12.51 -15.29 13.23
C CYS A 37 10.97 -15.11 13.30
N HIS A 38 10.26 -15.95 12.52
CA HIS A 38 9.00 -16.63 12.87
C HIS A 38 7.72 -15.83 13.24
N GLY A 39 7.62 -14.53 12.97
CA GLY A 39 6.36 -13.79 13.12
C GLY A 39 5.43 -13.88 11.88
N PRO A 40 4.10 -13.65 12.01
CA PRO A 40 3.15 -13.66 10.88
C PRO A 40 3.31 -12.46 9.94
N TRP A 41 4.30 -11.60 10.18
CA TRP A 41 4.44 -10.26 9.59
C TRP A 41 4.59 -10.26 8.08
N ARG A 42 5.36 -11.21 7.51
CA ARG A 42 5.48 -11.33 6.05
C ARG A 42 4.13 -11.64 5.39
N THR A 43 3.35 -12.54 5.99
CA THR A 43 2.01 -12.86 5.49
C THR A 43 1.06 -11.68 5.62
N LEU A 44 1.12 -10.96 6.74
CA LEU A 44 0.32 -9.75 6.97
C LEU A 44 0.72 -8.60 6.03
N ALA A 45 2.01 -8.45 5.73
CA ALA A 45 2.53 -7.49 4.75
C ALA A 45 2.04 -7.83 3.34
N ALA A 46 2.08 -9.11 2.96
CA ALA A 46 1.51 -9.56 1.69
C ALA A 46 -0.01 -9.32 1.61
N ARG A 47 -0.75 -9.46 2.71
CA ARG A 47 -2.18 -9.13 2.77
C ARG A 47 -2.41 -7.63 2.60
N LEU A 48 -1.63 -6.79 3.29
CA LEU A 48 -1.70 -5.34 3.13
C LEU A 48 -1.41 -4.92 1.69
N ILE A 49 -0.34 -5.44 1.07
CA ILE A 49 0.01 -5.14 -0.32
C ILE A 49 -1.15 -5.50 -1.26
N ARG A 50 -1.76 -6.68 -1.10
CA ARG A 50 -2.92 -7.09 -1.90
C ARG A 50 -4.14 -6.18 -1.69
N ALA A 51 -4.39 -5.75 -0.45
CA ALA A 51 -5.48 -4.82 -0.16
C ALA A 51 -5.23 -3.41 -0.73
N LEU A 52 -3.97 -2.96 -0.74
CA LEU A 52 -3.57 -1.63 -1.19
C LEU A 52 -3.40 -1.52 -2.71
N SER A 53 -3.05 -2.61 -3.39
CA SER A 53 -2.80 -2.60 -4.84
C SER A 53 -3.95 -2.06 -5.70
N PRO A 54 -5.22 -2.48 -5.52
CA PRO A 54 -6.33 -1.92 -6.30
C PRO A 54 -6.60 -0.43 -5.97
N VAL A 55 -6.31 0.01 -4.74
CA VAL A 55 -6.42 1.42 -4.34
C VAL A 55 -5.36 2.25 -5.08
N LEU A 56 -4.11 1.78 -5.11
CA LEU A 56 -3.02 2.45 -5.83
C LEU A 56 -3.29 2.56 -7.33
N VAL A 57 -3.73 1.47 -7.96
CA VAL A 57 -4.09 1.45 -9.39
C VAL A 57 -5.22 2.43 -9.67
N TRP A 58 -6.29 2.42 -8.85
CA TRP A 58 -7.39 3.35 -9.04
C TRP A 58 -6.91 4.80 -8.93
N MET A 59 -6.09 5.12 -7.93
CA MET A 59 -5.51 6.44 -7.75
C MET A 59 -4.65 6.87 -8.93
N ARG A 60 -3.79 5.99 -9.43
CA ARG A 60 -2.99 6.24 -10.63
C ARG A 60 -3.87 6.62 -11.81
N ASP A 61 -4.89 5.81 -12.07
CA ASP A 61 -5.69 5.91 -13.29
C ASP A 61 -6.69 7.08 -13.24
N HIS A 62 -7.12 7.52 -12.04
CA HIS A 62 -8.21 8.50 -11.89
C HIS A 62 -7.78 9.83 -11.30
N THR A 63 -6.65 9.89 -10.59
CA THR A 63 -6.17 11.14 -9.96
C THR A 63 -4.84 11.61 -10.53
N GLY A 64 -4.24 10.86 -11.47
CA GLY A 64 -2.92 11.15 -12.01
C GLY A 64 -1.78 10.94 -11.01
N LEU A 65 -2.02 10.16 -9.93
CA LEU A 65 -0.97 9.84 -8.96
C LEU A 65 0.11 8.99 -9.64
N LEU A 66 1.33 9.51 -9.70
CA LEU A 66 2.47 8.72 -10.16
C LEU A 66 2.84 7.69 -9.09
N LEU A 67 2.78 6.40 -9.44
CA LEU A 67 3.18 5.33 -8.54
C LEU A 67 4.67 5.06 -8.65
N ASP A 68 5.41 5.48 -7.63
CA ASP A 68 6.80 5.08 -7.40
C ASP A 68 6.97 4.47 -5.99
N ASN A 69 8.19 4.08 -5.63
CA ASN A 69 8.45 3.49 -4.32
C ASN A 69 8.13 4.47 -3.17
N ALA A 70 8.30 5.78 -3.36
CA ALA A 70 8.00 6.78 -2.34
C ALA A 70 6.50 6.93 -2.11
N ALA A 71 5.72 7.02 -3.19
CA ALA A 71 4.26 7.05 -3.17
C ALA A 71 3.69 5.78 -2.52
N VAL A 72 4.24 4.61 -2.84
CA VAL A 72 3.83 3.34 -2.22
C VAL A 72 4.14 3.33 -0.73
N ARG A 73 5.35 3.72 -0.32
CA ARG A 73 5.72 3.79 1.10
C ARG A 73 4.83 4.73 1.88
N PHE A 74 4.52 5.90 1.31
CA PHE A 74 3.61 6.86 1.91
C PHE A 74 2.18 6.31 2.03
N ALA A 75 1.67 5.63 0.99
CA ALA A 75 0.36 4.98 1.01
C ALA A 75 0.27 3.81 2.01
N MET A 76 1.41 3.21 2.36
CA MET A 76 1.49 2.17 3.37
C MET A 76 1.50 2.68 4.81
N GLU A 77 1.62 3.99 5.05
CA GLU A 77 1.55 4.53 6.41
C GLU A 77 0.16 4.32 7.04
N LEU A 78 0.11 4.10 8.36
CA LEU A 78 -1.14 3.85 9.08
C LEU A 78 -2.16 4.98 8.88
N SER A 79 -1.67 6.22 8.93
CA SER A 79 -2.45 7.45 8.69
C SER A 79 -3.03 7.47 7.27
N SER A 80 -2.22 7.17 6.27
CA SER A 80 -2.64 7.10 4.86
C SER A 80 -3.68 6.00 4.64
N ILE A 81 -3.47 4.80 5.19
CA ILE A 81 -4.42 3.70 5.09
C ILE A 81 -5.74 4.07 5.76
N ALA A 82 -5.70 4.65 6.97
CA ALA A 82 -6.90 5.09 7.67
C ALA A 82 -7.65 6.20 6.92
N ALA A 83 -6.93 7.16 6.35
CA ALA A 83 -7.50 8.25 5.56
C ALA A 83 -8.14 7.74 4.25
N LEU A 84 -7.48 6.82 3.56
CA LEU A 84 -8.03 6.15 2.37
C LEU A 84 -9.28 5.34 2.72
N ALA A 85 -9.20 4.54 3.80
CA ALA A 85 -10.27 3.66 4.25
C ALA A 85 -11.56 4.41 4.64
N THR A 86 -11.41 5.55 5.31
CA THR A 86 -12.55 6.28 5.90
C THR A 86 -12.99 7.49 5.09
N ARG A 87 -12.06 8.23 4.48
CA ARG A 87 -12.32 9.50 3.79
C ARG A 87 -12.10 9.41 2.30
N ARG A 88 -11.46 8.34 1.80
CA ARG A 88 -10.98 8.23 0.41
C ARG A 88 -10.08 9.40 0.03
N ARG A 89 -9.16 9.74 0.92
CA ARG A 89 -8.20 10.83 0.74
C ARG A 89 -6.84 10.38 1.23
N ILE A 90 -5.80 10.88 0.58
CA ILE A 90 -4.42 10.63 0.97
C ILE A 90 -3.60 11.88 0.67
N GLY A 91 -2.62 12.16 1.52
CA GLY A 91 -1.81 13.36 1.41
C GLY A 91 -1.62 14.05 2.76
N GLY A 92 -0.98 15.21 2.71
CA GLY A 92 -0.74 16.07 3.87
C GLY A 92 -1.07 17.53 3.55
N GLU A 93 -0.62 18.46 4.38
CA GLU A 93 -0.94 19.89 4.25
C GLU A 93 -0.54 20.50 2.89
N VAL A 94 0.49 19.96 2.25
CA VAL A 94 1.04 20.51 0.99
C VAL A 94 0.27 20.02 -0.24
N MET A 95 -0.25 18.79 -0.21
CA MET A 95 -1.00 18.22 -1.33
C MET A 95 -1.88 17.09 -0.81
N GLU A 96 -3.18 17.22 -1.05
CA GLU A 96 -4.19 16.22 -0.71
C GLU A 96 -4.87 15.75 -1.99
N VAL A 97 -4.89 14.44 -2.20
CA VAL A 97 -5.55 13.80 -3.33
C VAL A 97 -6.93 13.33 -2.89
N ASP A 98 -7.97 13.87 -3.53
CA ASP A 98 -9.35 13.45 -3.30
C ASP A 98 -9.69 12.25 -4.21
N ALA A 99 -10.13 11.15 -3.60
CA ALA A 99 -10.54 9.92 -4.25
C ALA A 99 -11.97 9.52 -3.88
N ARG A 100 -12.87 10.47 -3.56
CA ARG A 100 -14.28 10.19 -3.20
C ARG A 100 -15.04 9.33 -4.21
N ALA A 101 -14.68 9.40 -5.50
CA ALA A 101 -15.30 8.57 -6.54
C ALA A 101 -14.86 7.08 -6.48
N MET A 102 -13.88 6.73 -5.65
CA MET A 102 -13.39 5.36 -5.52
C MET A 102 -14.49 4.44 -4.95
N PRO A 103 -14.84 3.36 -5.67
CA PRO A 103 -15.84 2.40 -5.21
C PRO A 103 -15.51 1.80 -3.85
N GLU A 104 -16.54 1.58 -3.02
CA GLU A 104 -16.38 0.94 -1.70
C GLU A 104 -15.69 -0.43 -1.80
N GLY A 105 -16.00 -1.23 -2.82
CA GLY A 105 -15.37 -2.55 -3.02
C GLY A 105 -13.84 -2.52 -3.17
N ILE A 106 -13.28 -1.40 -3.64
CA ILE A 106 -11.82 -1.21 -3.75
C ILE A 106 -11.20 -0.86 -2.39
N VAL A 107 -11.90 -0.08 -1.58
CA VAL A 107 -11.40 0.46 -0.30
C VAL A 107 -11.66 -0.49 0.86
N TRP A 108 -12.74 -1.27 0.81
CA TRP A 108 -13.18 -2.16 1.87
C TRP A 108 -12.10 -3.12 2.41
N PRO A 109 -11.19 -3.69 1.58
CA PRO A 109 -10.08 -4.47 2.08
C PRO A 109 -9.14 -3.72 3.05
N LEU A 110 -9.00 -2.39 2.92
CA LEU A 110 -8.25 -1.58 3.89
C LEU A 110 -8.99 -1.47 5.23
N ASN A 111 -10.32 -1.36 5.22
CA ASN A 111 -11.14 -1.40 6.44
C ASN A 111 -10.94 -2.72 7.19
N LEU A 112 -10.95 -3.85 6.47
CA LEU A 112 -10.69 -5.17 7.06
C LEU A 112 -9.27 -5.29 7.62
N TYR A 113 -8.28 -4.71 6.94
CA TYR A 113 -6.91 -4.66 7.44
C TYR A 113 -6.82 -3.92 8.78
N LEU A 114 -7.42 -2.72 8.86
CA LEU A 114 -7.41 -1.91 10.08
C LEU A 114 -8.14 -2.59 11.24
N ALA A 115 -9.30 -3.18 10.98
CA ALA A 115 -10.06 -3.93 11.99
C ALA A 115 -9.32 -5.17 12.52
N ALA A 116 -8.39 -5.72 11.74
CA ALA A 116 -7.57 -6.86 12.13
C ALA A 116 -6.31 -6.48 12.93
N LEU A 117 -5.96 -5.18 13.04
CA LEU A 117 -4.83 -4.73 13.83
C LEU A 117 -5.18 -4.80 15.34
N PRO A 118 -4.38 -5.52 16.15
CA PRO A 118 -4.61 -5.58 17.60
C PRO A 118 -4.61 -4.18 18.21
N GLY A 119 -5.68 -3.87 18.97
CA GLY A 119 -5.85 -2.59 19.66
C GLY A 119 -6.18 -1.40 18.76
N TYR A 120 -6.51 -1.61 17.48
CA TYR A 120 -6.95 -0.52 16.61
C TYR A 120 -8.38 -0.08 16.93
N ASP A 121 -8.57 1.23 17.08
CA ASP A 121 -9.86 1.83 17.36
C ASP A 121 -10.35 2.65 16.16
N GLY A 122 -11.35 2.14 15.43
CA GLY A 122 -11.92 2.82 14.27
C GLY A 122 -12.66 4.12 14.58
N THR A 123 -12.91 4.44 15.85
CA THR A 123 -13.55 5.70 16.27
C THR A 123 -12.56 6.85 16.44
N GLN A 124 -11.25 6.55 16.45
CA GLN A 124 -10.20 7.52 16.67
C GLN A 124 -9.37 7.76 15.40
N PRO A 125 -8.88 8.99 15.18
CA PRO A 125 -7.97 9.25 14.07
C PRO A 125 -6.64 8.50 14.28
N ALA A 126 -5.92 8.20 13.19
CA ALA A 126 -4.69 7.39 13.22
C ALA A 126 -3.61 8.00 14.16
N GLU A 127 -3.60 9.32 14.29
CA GLU A 127 -2.69 10.10 15.12
C GLU A 127 -2.93 9.88 16.64
N ARG A 128 -4.13 9.41 17.01
CA ARG A 128 -4.52 9.14 18.41
C ARG A 128 -4.57 7.66 18.78
N GLN A 129 -4.21 6.77 17.85
CA GLN A 129 -4.13 5.34 18.12
C GLN A 129 -3.10 5.02 19.20
N GLY A 130 -3.40 4.00 20.01
CA GLY A 130 -2.47 3.48 21.02
C GLY A 130 -1.18 2.92 20.43
N ILE A 131 -0.22 2.61 21.31
CA ILE A 131 1.09 2.07 20.90
C ILE A 131 0.99 0.69 20.23
N GLU A 132 0.02 -0.13 20.64
CA GLU A 132 -0.14 -1.50 20.16
C GLU A 132 -0.45 -1.61 18.66
N PRO A 133 -1.50 -0.97 18.11
CA PRO A 133 -1.79 -1.04 16.67
C PRO A 133 -0.67 -0.42 15.84
N ARG A 134 -0.05 0.66 16.33
CA ARG A 134 1.09 1.31 15.68
C ARG A 134 2.30 0.39 15.58
N ARG A 135 2.64 -0.30 16.67
CA ARG A 135 3.76 -1.26 16.70
C ARG A 135 3.51 -2.45 15.76
N HIS A 136 2.29 -3.00 15.78
CA HIS A 136 1.91 -4.09 14.87
C HIS A 136 2.00 -3.64 13.40
N HIS A 137 1.46 -2.48 13.08
CA HIS A 137 1.53 -1.92 11.74
C HIS A 137 2.98 -1.62 11.32
N ALA A 138 3.81 -1.04 12.18
CA ALA A 138 5.22 -0.78 11.91
C ALA A 138 6.00 -2.07 11.59
N ASN A 139 5.73 -3.16 12.33
CA ASN A 139 6.29 -4.47 12.00
C ASN A 139 5.86 -4.93 10.60
N ILE A 140 4.59 -4.76 10.23
CA ILE A 140 4.08 -5.13 8.91
C ILE A 140 4.75 -4.32 7.79
N VAL A 141 4.82 -2.99 7.94
CA VAL A 141 5.45 -2.10 6.95
C VAL A 141 6.94 -2.37 6.80
N PHE A 142 7.63 -2.68 7.90
CA PHE A 142 9.05 -3.06 7.86
C PHE A 142 9.33 -4.21 6.89
N PHE A 143 8.43 -5.19 6.77
CA PHE A 143 8.57 -6.29 5.79
C PHE A 143 7.95 -5.99 4.42
N GLY A 144 6.98 -5.07 4.36
CA GLY A 144 6.18 -4.84 3.16
C GLY A 144 6.67 -3.72 2.26
N ALA A 145 7.28 -2.67 2.84
CA ALA A 145 7.68 -1.49 2.10
C ALA A 145 8.76 -1.83 1.05
N PRO A 146 8.61 -1.38 -0.20
CA PRO A 146 9.67 -1.51 -1.20
C PRO A 146 10.89 -0.67 -0.78
N ALA A 147 12.09 -1.20 -1.02
CA ALA A 147 13.36 -0.48 -0.87
C ALA A 147 13.49 0.71 -1.82
#